data_AF-A0A349HPH4-F1
#
_entry.id   AF-A0A349HPH4-F1
#
_cell.length_a   1.000
_cell.length_b   1.000
_cell.length_c   1.000
_cell.angle_alpha   90.00
_cell.angle_beta   90.00
_cell.angle_gamma   90.00
#
_symmetry.space_group_name_H-M   'P 1'
#
loop_
_entity.id
_entity.type
_entity.pdbx_description
1 polymer ?
#
loop_
_entity_poly.entity_id
_entity_poly.type
_entity_poly.pdbx_seq_one_letter_code
_entity_poly.pdbx_strand_id
1 'polypeptide(L)'
;EEKDRKIELENLSGGTLDQLYFSLRIALSNILSGNQNIPLILDDSFIQYDSKRLRKSLEMLSRESERRQVILFTCQEREAELSKQMNIKFNYFKL
;
A
#
# COMPACT_ATOMS: atom_id res chain seq x y z
N GLU A 1 -29.88 -11.12 0.89
CA GLU A 1 -29.00 -11.87 1.81
C GLU A 1 -27.72 -12.22 1.08
N GLU A 2 -26.64 -11.51 1.36
CA GLU A 2 -25.32 -11.80 0.78
C GLU A 2 -24.75 -12.97 1.60
N LYS A 3 -24.74 -14.17 1.00
CA LYS A 3 -24.21 -15.38 1.66
C LYS A 3 -22.74 -15.17 1.96
N ASP A 4 -22.36 -15.38 3.23
CA ASP A 4 -21.00 -15.31 3.72
C ASP A 4 -20.13 -16.41 3.07
N ARG A 5 -19.61 -16.10 1.88
CA ARG A 5 -18.84 -17.04 1.05
C ARG A 5 -17.39 -17.01 1.51
N LYS A 6 -17.00 -18.04 2.27
CA LYS A 6 -15.59 -18.30 2.57
C LYS A 6 -14.87 -18.73 1.30
N ILE A 7 -13.79 -18.05 0.96
CA ILE A 7 -12.93 -18.34 -0.19
C ILE A 7 -11.58 -18.77 0.36
N GLU A 8 -11.09 -19.92 -0.06
CA GLU A 8 -9.74 -20.37 0.32
C GLU A 8 -8.67 -19.50 -0.36
N LEU A 9 -7.54 -19.30 0.30
CA LEU A 9 -6.51 -18.36 -0.17
C LEU A 9 -5.93 -18.77 -1.53
N GLU A 10 -5.87 -20.07 -1.81
CA GLU A 10 -5.39 -20.67 -3.05
C GLU A 10 -6.26 -20.28 -4.26
N ASN A 11 -7.51 -19.88 -4.01
CA ASN A 11 -8.43 -19.43 -5.05
C ASN A 11 -8.31 -17.93 -5.35
N LEU A 12 -7.46 -17.19 -4.64
CA LEU A 12 -7.22 -15.77 -4.90
C LEU A 12 -6.18 -15.58 -6.00
N SER A 13 -6.42 -14.60 -6.89
CA SER A 13 -5.36 -14.15 -7.81
C SER A 13 -4.17 -13.61 -7.03
N GLY A 14 -2.95 -13.74 -7.58
CA GLY A 14 -1.73 -13.25 -6.92
C GLY A 14 -1.83 -11.80 -6.45
N GLY A 15 -2.32 -10.89 -7.30
CA GLY A 15 -2.50 -9.49 -6.92
C GLY A 15 -3.56 -9.26 -5.83
N THR A 16 -4.53 -10.17 -5.66
CA THR A 16 -5.52 -10.08 -4.56
C THR A 16 -4.91 -10.60 -3.26
N LEU A 17 -4.13 -11.69 -3.34
CA LEU A 17 -3.39 -12.22 -2.23
C LEU A 17 -2.37 -11.19 -1.70
N ASP A 18 -1.67 -10.48 -2.59
CA ASP A 18 -0.75 -9.41 -2.22
C ASP A 18 -1.46 -8.23 -1.55
N GLN A 19 -2.67 -7.88 -1.98
CA GLN A 19 -3.50 -6.86 -1.31
C GLN A 19 -3.92 -7.27 0.09
N LEU A 20 -4.27 -8.54 0.28
CA LEU A 20 -4.61 -9.08 1.59
C LEU A 20 -3.39 -9.04 2.52
N TYR A 21 -2.24 -9.54 2.06
CA TYR A 21 -1.01 -9.52 2.86
C TYR A 21 -0.53 -8.11 3.16
N PHE A 22 -0.59 -7.19 2.20
CA PHE A 22 -0.26 -5.79 2.42
C PHE A 22 -1.16 -5.16 3.48
N SER A 23 -2.47 -5.34 3.39
CA SER A 23 -3.43 -4.80 4.36
C SER A 23 -3.18 -5.37 5.77
N LEU A 24 -2.90 -6.66 5.87
CA LEU A 24 -2.55 -7.31 7.13
C LEU A 24 -1.26 -6.73 7.73
N ARG A 25 -0.21 -6.55 6.92
CA ARG A 25 1.07 -5.95 7.37
C ARG A 25 0.88 -4.54 7.89
N ILE A 26 0.07 -3.72 7.22
CA ILE A 26 -0.22 -2.35 7.65
C ILE A 26 -0.99 -2.35 8.97
N ALA A 27 -2.01 -3.21 9.10
CA ALA A 27 -2.76 -3.34 10.35
C ALA A 27 -1.86 -3.77 11.53
N LEU A 28 -1.00 -4.77 11.31
CA LEU A 28 -0.03 -5.21 12.31
C LEU A 28 0.97 -4.10 12.66
N SER A 29 1.49 -3.38 11.65
CA SER A 29 2.37 -2.24 11.86
C SER A 29 1.70 -1.17 12.73
N ASN A 30 0.42 -0.90 12.52
CA ASN A 30 -0.35 0.06 13.30
C ASN A 30 -0.52 -0.38 14.76
N ILE A 31 -0.81 -1.66 14.99
CA ILE A 31 -0.92 -2.24 16.33
C ILE A 31 0.42 -2.18 17.06
N LEU A 32 1.49 -2.63 16.41
CA LEU A 32 2.83 -2.73 17.01
C LEU A 32 3.46 -1.37 17.27
N SER A 33 3.13 -0.35 16.46
CA SER A 33 3.62 1.01 16.67
C SER A 33 2.92 1.72 17.82
N GLY A 34 1.74 1.26 18.24
CA GLY A 34 0.94 1.92 19.28
C GLY A 34 0.72 3.40 18.97
N ASN A 35 1.05 4.26 19.94
CA ASN A 35 0.98 5.73 19.80
C ASN A 35 2.27 6.36 19.24
N GLN A 36 3.24 5.55 18.82
CA GLN A 36 4.49 6.04 18.25
C GLN A 36 4.36 6.21 16.73
N ASN A 37 4.90 7.31 16.21
CA ASN A 37 4.92 7.60 14.78
C ASN A 37 6.12 6.93 14.10
N ILE A 38 6.24 5.60 14.23
CA ILE A 38 7.33 4.83 13.64
C ILE A 38 7.22 4.88 12.10
N PRO A 39 8.30 5.23 11.37
CA PRO A 39 8.27 5.27 9.91
C PRO A 39 7.81 3.94 9.29
N LEU A 40 7.02 4.05 8.24
CA LEU A 40 6.63 2.92 7.39
C LEU A 40 7.57 2.86 6.18
N ILE A 41 8.31 1.76 6.05
CA ILE A 41 9.22 1.53 4.92
C ILE A 41 8.67 0.39 4.08
N LEU A 42 8.52 0.63 2.79
CA LEU A 42 7.97 -0.31 1.81
C LEU A 42 8.99 -0.50 0.69
N ASP A 43 9.31 -1.76 0.38
CA ASP A 43 10.24 -2.14 -0.68
C ASP A 43 9.49 -2.93 -1.75
N ASP A 44 9.38 -2.35 -2.95
CA ASP A 44 8.75 -2.93 -4.15
C ASP A 44 7.37 -3.60 -3.90
N SER A 45 6.60 -3.02 -2.97
CA SER A 45 5.40 -3.67 -2.41
C SER A 45 4.21 -3.78 -3.37
N PHE A 46 4.29 -3.20 -4.56
CA PHE A 46 3.16 -3.11 -5.50
C PHE A 46 3.41 -3.75 -6.86
N ILE A 47 4.48 -4.54 -7.05
CA ILE A 47 4.87 -5.11 -8.36
C ILE A 47 3.67 -5.69 -9.14
N GLN A 48 2.82 -6.48 -8.48
CA GLN A 48 1.69 -7.19 -9.10
C GLN A 48 0.40 -6.36 -9.22
N TYR A 49 0.42 -5.08 -8.86
CA TYR A 49 -0.78 -4.25 -8.82
C TYR A 49 -1.06 -3.65 -10.19
N ASP A 50 -2.31 -3.75 -10.63
CA ASP A 50 -2.82 -2.92 -11.71
C ASP A 50 -2.97 -1.44 -11.25
N SER A 51 -3.15 -0.53 -12.20
CA SER A 51 -3.22 0.91 -11.91
C SER A 51 -4.36 1.28 -10.95
N LYS A 52 -5.48 0.55 -10.96
CA LYS A 52 -6.63 0.84 -10.09
C LYS A 52 -6.28 0.45 -8.65
N ARG A 53 -5.67 -0.71 -8.45
CA ARG A 53 -5.19 -1.17 -7.13
C ARG A 53 -4.10 -0.26 -6.60
N LEU A 54 -3.13 0.10 -7.42
CA LEU A 54 -2.04 0.99 -7.02
C LEU A 54 -2.54 2.37 -6.58
N ARG A 55 -3.47 2.99 -7.33
CA ARG A 55 -4.09 4.27 -6.91
C ARG A 55 -4.71 4.19 -5.52
N LYS A 56 -5.47 3.13 -5.23
CA LYS A 56 -6.07 2.93 -3.89
C LYS A 56 -5.02 2.76 -2.80
N SER A 57 -3.94 2.03 -3.09
CA SER A 57 -2.84 1.89 -2.13
C SER A 57 -2.14 3.21 -1.87
N LEU A 58 -1.84 4.00 -2.91
CA LEU A 58 -1.21 5.31 -2.78
C LEU A 58 -2.10 6.29 -2.00
N GLU A 59 -3.42 6.25 -2.22
CA GLU A 59 -4.37 7.03 -1.44
C GLU A 59 -4.32 6.66 0.05
N MET A 60 -4.29 5.36 0.36
CA MET A 60 -4.16 4.89 1.74
C MET A 60 -2.82 5.32 2.37
N LEU A 61 -1.71 5.18 1.63
CA LEU A 61 -0.40 5.63 2.07
C LEU A 61 -0.33 7.15 2.28
N SER A 62 -1.03 7.93 1.45
CA SER A 62 -1.15 9.38 1.63
C SER A 62 -1.81 9.71 2.96
N ARG A 63 -2.88 9.00 3.34
CA ARG A 63 -3.53 9.19 4.65
C ARG A 63 -2.64 8.74 5.81
N GLU A 64 -1.93 7.62 5.66
CA GLU A 64 -0.94 7.18 6.66
C GLU A 64 0.21 8.20 6.82
N SER A 65 0.56 8.92 5.75
CA SER A 65 1.61 9.94 5.76
C SER A 65 1.29 11.16 6.63
N GLU A 66 0.01 11.39 6.92
CA GLU A 66 -0.42 12.45 7.84
C GLU A 66 -0.05 12.14 9.30
N ARG A 67 0.11 10.85 9.63
CA ARG A 67 0.45 10.38 10.97
C ARG A 67 1.93 10.08 11.14
N ARG A 68 2.57 9.47 10.13
CA ARG A 68 3.96 9.00 10.20
C ARG A 68 4.66 9.09 8.85
N GLN A 69 5.99 9.11 8.84
CA GLN A 69 6.75 9.10 7.60
C GLN A 69 6.51 7.80 6.82
N VAL A 70 6.22 7.91 5.52
CA VAL A 70 6.13 6.78 4.59
C VAL A 70 7.28 6.89 3.59
N ILE A 71 8.08 5.83 3.48
CA ILE A 71 9.20 5.71 2.54
C ILE A 71 8.88 4.52 1.62
N LEU A 72 8.77 4.80 0.33
CA LEU A 72 8.49 3.80 -0.69
C LEU A 72 9.69 3.68 -1.62
N PHE A 73 10.32 2.51 -1.62
CA PHE A 73 11.29 2.11 -2.62
C PHE A 73 10.55 1.38 -3.74
N THR A 74 10.81 1.79 -4.98
CA THR A 74 10.25 1.18 -6.18
C THR A 74 11.27 1.26 -7.31
N CYS A 75 11.34 0.22 -8.13
CA CYS A 75 12.08 0.24 -9.38
C CYS A 75 11.28 0.82 -10.57
N GLN A 76 10.04 1.26 -10.33
CA GLN A 76 9.12 1.74 -11.37
C GLN A 76 8.78 3.23 -11.18
N GLU A 77 8.57 3.95 -12.29
CA GLU A 77 8.23 5.38 -12.23
C GLU A 77 6.72 5.63 -11.99
N ARG A 78 5.89 4.59 -12.20
CA ARG A 78 4.42 4.68 -12.17
C ARG A 78 3.87 5.14 -10.81
N GLU A 79 4.50 4.78 -9.70
CA GLU A 79 4.07 5.20 -8.35
C GLU A 79 4.18 6.72 -8.20
N ALA A 80 5.28 7.30 -8.68
CA ALA A 80 5.49 8.75 -8.66
C ALA A 80 4.56 9.47 -9.63
N GLU A 81 4.36 8.94 -10.83
CA GLU A 81 3.43 9.50 -11.82
C GLU A 81 1.99 9.53 -11.31
N LEU A 82 1.49 8.41 -10.78
CA LEU A 82 0.15 8.33 -10.22
C LEU A 82 -0.01 9.25 -9.00
N SER A 83 1.01 9.34 -8.14
CA SER A 83 0.99 10.26 -7.01
C SER A 83 0.86 11.71 -7.45
N LYS A 84 1.58 12.13 -8.51
CA LYS A 84 1.43 13.47 -9.10
C LYS A 84 0.03 13.71 -9.66
N GLN A 85 -0.51 12.75 -10.42
CA GLN A 85 -1.88 12.86 -10.98
C GLN A 85 -2.95 12.95 -9.90
N MET A 86 -2.73 12.31 -8.75
CA MET A 86 -3.61 12.34 -7.59
C MET A 86 -3.37 13.55 -6.68
N ASN A 87 -2.41 14.42 -7.01
CA ASN A 87 -1.99 15.57 -6.21
C ASN A 87 -1.57 15.18 -4.77
N ILE A 88 -0.98 13.99 -4.61
CA ILE A 88 -0.37 13.55 -3.36
C ILE A 88 0.95 14.31 -3.19
N LYS A 89 1.21 14.85 -1.99
CA LYS A 89 2.47 15.50 -1.67
C LYS A 89 3.53 14.45 -1.33
N PHE A 90 4.65 14.44 -2.05
CA PHE A 90 5.77 13.55 -1.79
C PHE A 90 7.10 14.17 -2.23
N ASN A 91 8.20 13.62 -1.72
CA ASN A 91 9.54 13.89 -2.22
C ASN A 91 9.94 12.74 -3.16
N TYR A 92 10.53 13.08 -4.30
CA TYR A 92 11.00 12.09 -5.29
C TYR A 92 12.52 12.13 -5.37
N PHE A 93 13.15 10.98 -5.17
CA PHE A 93 14.59 10.79 -5.30
C PHE A 93 14.85 9.71 -6.34
N LYS A 94 15.58 10.06 -7.40
CA LYS A 94 16.08 9.09 -8.37
C LYS A 94 17.51 8.74 -7.97
N LEU A 95 17.72 7.46 -7.66
CA LEU A 95 19.03 6.91 -7.28
C LEU A 95 19.89 6.63 -8.51
#